data_AF-A0A925CYP2-F1
#
_entry.id   AF-A0A925CYP2-F1
#
_cell.length_a   1.000
_cell.length_b   1.000
_cell.length_c   1.000
_cell.angle_alpha   90.00
_cell.angle_beta   90.00
_cell.angle_gamma   90.00
#
_symmetry.space_group_name_H-M   'P 1'
#
loop_
_entity.id
_entity.type
_entity.pdbx_description
1 polymer ?
#
loop_
_entity_poly.entity_id
_entity_poly.type
_entity_poly.pdbx_seq_one_letter_code
_entity_poly.pdbx_strand_id
1 'polypeptide(L)'
;MKSKFILIILLLTVCFNTFSQVDSCRLRITLLTCSPGEELYAAWGHTAIRVTDSMAGTDMVYNYGTFDDTDPLFLANFTKGLMRYSLSSYPFEEFVREYTFYKRGIIEQDLDLECADKNRIYAALKQNDRDENRFYNYY
;
A
#
# COMPACT_ATOMS: atom_id res chain seq x y z
N MET A 1 -31.04 27.60 -37.84
CA MET A 1 -30.66 27.69 -36.41
C MET A 1 -31.09 26.49 -35.57
N LYS A 2 -32.30 25.95 -35.74
CA LYS A 2 -32.80 24.78 -34.97
C LYS A 2 -32.01 23.47 -35.16
N SER A 3 -31.53 23.18 -36.39
CA SER A 3 -30.76 21.95 -36.69
C SER A 3 -29.36 21.93 -36.06
N LYS A 4 -28.66 23.08 -35.96
CA LYS A 4 -27.36 23.17 -35.27
C LYS A 4 -27.51 22.99 -33.75
N PHE A 5 -28.65 23.41 -33.19
CA PHE A 5 -28.97 23.24 -31.76
C PHE A 5 -29.22 21.77 -31.40
N ILE A 6 -29.91 21.03 -32.28
CA ILE A 6 -30.13 19.57 -32.13
C ILE A 6 -28.80 18.80 -32.21
N LEU A 7 -27.90 19.20 -33.11
CA LEU A 7 -26.59 18.55 -33.24
C LEU A 7 -25.69 18.78 -32.00
N ILE A 8 -25.77 19.96 -31.38
CA ILE A 8 -25.04 20.27 -30.14
C ILE A 8 -25.59 19.46 -28.95
N ILE A 9 -26.92 19.31 -28.86
CA ILE A 9 -27.56 18.47 -27.83
C ILE A 9 -27.18 16.99 -28.01
N LEU A 10 -27.09 16.51 -29.26
CA LEU A 10 -26.68 15.14 -29.56
C LEU A 10 -25.19 14.89 -29.27
N LEU A 11 -24.32 15.88 -29.46
CA LEU A 11 -22.90 15.77 -29.07
C LEU A 11 -22.72 15.78 -27.54
N LEU A 12 -23.54 16.54 -26.81
CA LEU A 12 -23.46 16.62 -25.34
C LEU A 12 -23.93 15.33 -24.66
N THR A 13 -24.86 14.57 -25.24
CA THR A 13 -25.33 13.29 -24.67
C THR A 13 -24.35 12.13 -24.88
N VAL A 14 -23.47 12.19 -25.88
CA VAL A 14 -22.45 11.14 -26.11
C VAL A 14 -21.30 11.22 -25.09
N CYS A 15 -21.05 12.40 -24.49
CA CYS A 15 -19.97 12.61 -23.52
C CYS A 15 -20.25 12.08 -22.11
N PHE A 16 -21.46 11.58 -21.80
CA PHE A 16 -21.82 11.13 -20.44
C PHE A 16 -21.72 9.61 -20.21
N ASN A 17 -21.23 8.83 -21.18
CA ASN A 17 -20.99 7.40 -20.98
C ASN A 17 -19.56 7.13 -20.52
N THR A 18 -19.15 7.72 -19.40
CA THR A 18 -17.99 7.20 -18.66
C THR A 18 -18.47 6.01 -17.83
N PHE A 19 -18.35 4.80 -18.38
CA PHE A 19 -18.43 3.60 -17.57
C PHE A 19 -17.16 3.56 -16.70
N SER A 20 -17.27 3.98 -15.44
CA SER A 20 -16.33 3.50 -14.43
C SER A 20 -16.54 1.99 -14.35
N GLN A 21 -15.51 1.18 -14.65
CA GLN A 21 -15.60 -0.25 -14.42
C GLN A 21 -15.80 -0.43 -12.92
N VAL A 22 -16.93 -1.01 -12.51
CA VAL A 22 -17.09 -1.49 -11.14
C VAL A 22 -16.03 -2.56 -10.96
N ASP A 23 -15.02 -2.25 -10.16
CA ASP A 23 -13.96 -3.19 -9.83
C ASP A 23 -14.59 -4.39 -9.12
N SER A 24 -14.80 -5.47 -9.88
CA SER A 24 -15.35 -6.72 -9.36
C SER A 24 -14.28 -7.54 -8.65
N CYS A 25 -13.06 -7.01 -8.47
CA CYS A 25 -12.03 -7.69 -7.71
C CYS A 25 -12.45 -7.77 -6.24
N ARG A 26 -12.28 -8.95 -5.64
CA ARG A 26 -12.40 -9.07 -4.18
C ARG A 26 -11.33 -8.29 -3.43
N LEU A 27 -10.21 -8.00 -4.09
CA LEU A 27 -9.04 -7.36 -3.50
C LEU A 27 -9.05 -5.86 -3.80
N ARG A 28 -8.81 -5.06 -2.78
CA ARG A 28 -8.43 -3.67 -2.90
C ARG A 28 -6.99 -3.55 -2.41
N ILE A 29 -6.12 -2.95 -3.23
CA ILE A 29 -4.71 -2.75 -2.90
C ILE A 29 -4.43 -1.26 -2.86
N THR A 30 -3.95 -0.78 -1.72
CA THR A 30 -3.60 0.63 -1.55
C THR A 30 -2.18 0.78 -1.06
N LEU A 31 -1.57 1.92 -1.41
CA LEU A 31 -0.29 2.34 -0.88
C LEU A 31 -0.54 3.30 0.28
N LEU A 32 -0.06 2.92 1.46
CA LEU A 32 -0.02 3.79 2.64
C LEU A 32 1.29 4.55 2.62
N THR A 33 1.24 5.87 2.68
CA THR A 33 2.41 6.76 2.80
C THR A 33 2.34 7.50 4.12
N CYS A 34 3.35 7.30 4.95
CA CYS A 34 3.39 7.81 6.31
C CYS A 34 4.37 8.97 6.44
N SER A 35 3.99 9.99 7.22
CA SER A 35 4.84 11.15 7.46
C SER A 35 6.15 10.77 8.18
N PRO A 36 7.22 11.57 8.06
CA PRO A 36 8.42 11.44 8.89
C PRO A 36 8.15 11.35 10.40
N GLY A 37 9.08 10.72 11.12
CA GLY A 37 9.13 10.67 12.59
C GLY A 37 10.47 11.17 13.14
N GLU A 38 10.58 11.23 14.47
CA GLU A 38 11.80 11.72 15.15
C GLU A 38 12.95 10.71 15.13
N GLU A 39 12.63 9.42 15.12
CA GLU A 39 13.62 8.34 15.08
C GLU A 39 14.36 8.29 13.74
N LEU A 40 15.66 7.96 13.78
CA LEU A 40 16.54 7.97 12.59
C LEU A 40 15.98 7.12 11.44
N TYR A 41 15.47 5.93 11.74
CA TYR A 41 14.91 5.02 10.74
C TYR A 41 13.55 5.48 10.19
N ALA A 42 12.90 6.46 10.83
CA ALA A 42 11.62 7.03 10.43
C ALA A 42 11.75 8.44 9.84
N ALA A 43 12.96 9.00 9.76
CA ALA A 43 13.21 10.40 9.40
C ALA A 43 12.71 10.79 7.99
N TRP A 44 12.51 9.82 7.11
CA TRP A 44 12.00 10.03 5.74
C TRP A 44 10.57 9.55 5.52
N GLY A 45 9.88 9.15 6.59
CA GLY A 45 8.57 8.53 6.48
C GLY A 45 8.66 7.04 6.21
N HIS A 46 7.57 6.47 5.72
CA HIS A 46 7.49 5.04 5.39
C HIS A 46 6.40 4.80 4.36
N THR A 47 6.51 3.71 3.59
CA THR A 47 5.43 3.24 2.73
C THR A 47 5.13 1.77 2.99
N ALA A 48 3.84 1.43 3.00
CA ALA A 48 3.37 0.06 3.19
C ALA A 48 2.27 -0.28 2.20
N ILE A 49 2.11 -1.56 1.88
CA ILE A 49 1.05 -2.03 0.99
C ILE A 49 -0.08 -2.56 1.87
N ARG A 50 -1.29 -2.01 1.71
CA ARG A 50 -2.49 -2.53 2.37
C ARG A 50 -3.28 -3.37 1.37
N VAL A 51 -3.76 -4.50 1.83
CA VAL A 51 -4.67 -5.38 1.07
C VAL A 51 -5.92 -5.62 1.89
N THR A 52 -7.05 -5.17 1.35
CA THR A 52 -8.38 -5.52 1.84
C THR A 52 -8.96 -6.60 0.95
N ASP A 53 -9.40 -7.70 1.54
CA ASP A 53 -10.04 -8.83 0.86
C ASP A 53 -11.49 -8.96 1.30
N SER A 54 -12.42 -8.55 0.45
CA SER A 54 -13.84 -8.53 0.76
C SER A 54 -14.46 -9.93 0.87
N MET A 55 -13.86 -10.95 0.25
CA MET A 55 -14.35 -12.33 0.36
C MET A 55 -13.83 -13.02 1.62
N ALA A 56 -12.57 -12.77 1.99
CA ALA A 56 -11.98 -13.35 3.21
C ALA A 56 -12.28 -12.53 4.47
N GLY A 57 -12.74 -11.28 4.33
CA GLY A 57 -12.97 -10.36 5.44
C GLY A 57 -11.68 -9.90 6.12
N THR A 58 -10.55 -9.91 5.41
CA THR A 58 -9.24 -9.54 5.96
C THR A 58 -8.80 -8.16 5.49
N ASP A 59 -8.08 -7.44 6.36
CA ASP A 59 -7.54 -6.12 6.06
C ASP A 59 -6.14 -6.00 6.66
N MET A 60 -5.13 -6.25 5.82
CA MET A 60 -3.75 -6.47 6.25
C MET A 60 -2.82 -5.45 5.62
N VAL A 61 -1.83 -5.01 6.39
CA VAL A 61 -0.73 -4.17 5.91
C VAL A 61 0.54 -5.01 5.83
N TYR A 62 1.26 -4.86 4.73
CA TYR A 62 2.54 -5.50 4.43
C TYR A 62 3.64 -4.44 4.45
N ASN A 63 4.57 -4.58 5.41
CA ASN A 63 5.66 -3.65 5.65
C ASN A 63 6.99 -4.28 5.23
N TYR A 64 7.61 -3.71 4.20
CA TYR A 64 8.99 -3.99 3.87
C TYR A 64 9.89 -3.02 4.64
N GLY A 65 10.90 -3.53 5.34
CA GLY A 65 11.89 -2.73 6.05
C GLY A 65 11.80 -2.88 7.56
N THR A 66 11.05 -3.86 8.07
CA THR A 66 11.08 -4.22 9.49
C THR A 66 12.46 -4.77 9.84
N PHE A 67 12.95 -4.45 11.03
CA PHE A 67 14.25 -4.89 11.52
C PHE A 67 14.15 -5.29 13.00
N ASP A 68 15.20 -5.92 13.53
CA ASP A 68 15.34 -6.21 14.96
C ASP A 68 15.68 -4.92 15.72
N ASP A 69 14.74 -4.44 16.53
CA ASP A 69 14.87 -3.23 17.36
C ASP A 69 15.69 -3.47 18.64
N THR A 70 16.07 -4.73 18.92
CA THR A 70 16.88 -5.10 20.08
C THR A 70 18.38 -5.20 19.78
N ASP A 71 18.80 -5.00 18.52
CA ASP A 71 20.21 -5.06 18.12
C ASP A 71 21.04 -3.96 18.83
N PRO A 72 21.98 -4.32 19.74
CA PRO A 72 22.79 -3.32 20.44
C PRO A 72 23.76 -2.57 19.51
N LEU A 73 23.98 -3.09 18.29
CA LEU A 73 24.80 -2.47 17.25
C LEU A 73 23.95 -1.82 16.15
N PHE A 74 22.63 -1.65 16.36
CA PHE A 74 21.68 -1.13 15.37
C PHE A 74 22.23 0.08 14.61
N LEU A 75 22.66 1.14 15.30
CA LEU A 75 23.13 2.37 14.64
C LEU A 75 24.37 2.14 13.76
N ALA A 76 25.29 1.29 14.21
CA ALA A 76 26.48 0.94 13.44
C ALA A 76 26.15 0.06 12.24
N ASN A 77 25.24 -0.90 12.39
CA ASN A 77 24.81 -1.78 11.30
C ASN A 77 23.96 -1.03 10.27
N PHE A 78 23.06 -0.16 10.72
CA PHE A 78 22.23 0.71 9.89
C PHE A 78 23.08 1.63 9.03
N THR A 79 24.03 2.36 9.61
CA THR A 79 24.91 3.29 8.86
C THR A 79 25.86 2.59 7.89
N LYS A 80 26.20 1.32 8.15
CA LYS A 80 27.02 0.49 7.24
C LYS A 80 26.20 -0.27 6.20
N GLY A 81 24.87 -0.21 6.24
CA GLY A 81 23.99 -0.98 5.37
C GLY A 81 24.01 -2.48 5.63
N LEU A 82 24.43 -2.93 6.82
CA LEU A 82 24.57 -4.35 7.19
C LEU A 82 23.30 -4.93 7.84
N MET A 83 22.22 -4.15 7.90
CA MET A 83 20.97 -4.57 8.50
C MET A 83 20.33 -5.72 7.72
N ARG A 84 19.82 -6.70 8.47
CA ARG A 84 18.91 -7.71 7.96
C ARG A 84 17.50 -7.24 8.21
N TYR A 85 16.73 -7.10 7.13
CA TYR A 85 15.35 -6.68 7.18
C TYR A 85 14.41 -7.86 7.00
N SER A 86 13.15 -7.64 7.32
CA SER A 86 12.07 -8.56 7.03
C SER A 86 10.86 -7.85 6.43
N LEU A 87 10.06 -8.62 5.72
CA LEU A 87 8.65 -8.34 5.52
C LEU A 87 7.90 -8.72 6.81
N SER A 88 7.08 -7.81 7.31
CA SER A 88 6.08 -8.09 8.34
C SER A 88 4.68 -7.81 7.82
N SER A 89 3.70 -8.58 8.29
CA SER A 89 2.30 -8.34 7.97
C SER A 89 1.44 -8.35 9.25
N TYR A 90 0.54 -7.38 9.37
CA TYR A 90 -0.35 -7.24 10.52
C TYR A 90 -1.63 -6.45 10.16
N PRO A 91 -2.70 -6.51 10.98
CA PRO A 91 -3.95 -5.84 10.67
C PRO A 91 -3.81 -4.32 10.49
N PHE A 92 -4.58 -3.73 9.57
CA PHE A 92 -4.56 -2.28 9.33
C PHE A 92 -4.90 -1.45 10.58
N GLU A 93 -5.76 -1.96 11.46
CA GLU A 93 -6.09 -1.28 12.70
C GLU A 93 -4.87 -1.10 13.62
N GLU A 94 -4.02 -2.13 13.71
CA GLU A 94 -2.76 -2.07 14.47
C GLU A 94 -1.79 -1.04 13.87
N PHE A 95 -1.71 -0.99 12.55
CA PHE A 95 -0.93 0.03 11.83
C PHE A 95 -1.42 1.43 12.15
N VAL A 96 -2.73 1.69 12.07
CA VAL A 96 -3.29 3.01 12.43
C VAL A 96 -3.00 3.38 13.89
N ARG A 97 -3.11 2.43 14.82
CA ARG A 97 -2.79 2.67 16.24
C ARG A 97 -1.35 3.10 16.45
N GLU A 98 -0.40 2.44 15.80
CA GLU A 98 1.02 2.77 15.86
C GLU A 98 1.29 4.21 15.40
N TYR A 99 0.87 4.57 14.19
CA TYR A 99 1.12 5.92 13.65
C TYR A 99 0.35 6.99 14.42
N THR A 100 -0.83 6.68 14.96
CA THR A 100 -1.58 7.59 15.84
C THR A 100 -0.82 7.85 17.14
N PHE A 101 -0.27 6.80 17.77
CA PHE A 101 0.52 6.92 19.00
C PHE A 101 1.73 7.85 18.80
N TYR A 102 2.44 7.69 17.68
CA TYR A 102 3.58 8.53 17.32
C TYR A 102 3.19 9.89 16.69
N LYS A 103 1.89 10.20 16.60
CA LYS A 103 1.36 11.44 16.00
C LYS A 103 1.84 11.66 14.55
N ARG A 104 2.00 10.57 13.81
CA ARG A 104 2.40 10.56 12.40
C ARG A 104 1.18 10.43 11.50
N GLY A 105 1.19 11.15 10.38
CA GLY A 105 0.12 11.09 9.39
C GLY A 105 0.20 9.85 8.51
N ILE A 106 -0.95 9.36 8.04
CA ILE A 106 -1.07 8.30 7.03
C ILE A 106 -1.90 8.86 5.87
N ILE A 107 -1.37 8.78 4.66
CA ILE A 107 -2.08 9.04 3.40
C ILE A 107 -2.28 7.70 2.71
N GLU A 108 -3.51 7.38 2.32
CA GLU A 108 -3.85 6.17 1.58
C GLU A 108 -4.11 6.52 0.11
N GLN A 109 -3.41 5.84 -0.80
CA GLN A 109 -3.62 5.95 -2.24
C GLN A 109 -4.15 4.63 -2.77
N ASP A 110 -5.36 4.66 -3.36
CA ASP A 110 -5.90 3.52 -4.09
C ASP A 110 -5.12 3.29 -5.39
N LEU A 111 -4.74 2.05 -5.66
CA LEU A 111 -4.00 1.70 -6.86
C LEU A 111 -4.98 1.20 -7.91
N ASP A 112 -5.11 1.97 -8.99
CA ASP A 112 -5.92 1.61 -10.16
C ASP A 112 -5.24 0.46 -10.93
N LEU A 113 -5.58 -0.77 -10.53
CA LEU A 113 -5.00 -2.01 -11.02
C LEU A 113 -6.09 -2.97 -11.48
N GLU A 114 -5.80 -3.71 -12.54
CA GLU A 114 -6.66 -4.80 -12.99
C GLU A 114 -6.73 -5.94 -11.96
N CYS A 115 -7.85 -6.69 -11.96
CA CYS A 115 -8.04 -7.86 -11.11
C CYS A 115 -6.87 -8.86 -11.16
N ALA A 116 -6.31 -9.08 -12.36
CA ALA A 116 -5.20 -10.01 -12.55
C ALA A 116 -3.94 -9.54 -11.80
N ASP A 117 -3.63 -8.25 -11.85
CA ASP A 117 -2.46 -7.67 -11.18
C ASP A 117 -2.63 -7.62 -9.67
N LYS A 118 -3.85 -7.30 -9.19
CA LYS A 118 -4.16 -7.39 -7.75
C LYS A 118 -3.92 -8.79 -7.19
N ASN A 119 -4.36 -9.82 -7.92
CA ASN A 119 -4.11 -11.21 -7.52
C ASN A 119 -2.62 -11.59 -7.57
N ARG A 120 -1.88 -11.13 -8.58
CA ARG A 120 -0.42 -11.36 -8.67
C ARG A 120 0.32 -10.71 -7.50
N ILE A 121 0.00 -9.46 -7.19
CA ILE A 121 0.60 -8.74 -6.05
C ILE A 121 0.27 -9.46 -4.75
N TYR A 122 -1.00 -9.80 -4.52
CA TYR A 122 -1.39 -10.51 -3.30
C TYR A 122 -0.70 -11.87 -3.15
N ALA A 123 -0.60 -12.64 -4.23
CA ALA A 123 0.14 -13.90 -4.23
C ALA A 123 1.63 -13.70 -3.91
N ALA A 124 2.27 -12.67 -4.48
CA ALA A 124 3.66 -12.33 -4.19
C ALA A 124 3.86 -11.91 -2.73
N LEU A 125 2.96 -11.08 -2.17
CA LEU A 125 2.99 -10.71 -0.76
C LEU A 125 2.88 -11.93 0.14
N LYS A 126 1.93 -12.83 -0.11
CA LYS A 126 1.76 -14.08 0.65
C LYS A 126 2.96 -15.02 0.52
N GLN A 127 3.62 -15.07 -0.63
CA GLN A 127 4.83 -15.85 -0.84
C GLN A 127 6.01 -15.27 -0.06
N ASN A 128 6.20 -13.96 -0.14
CA ASN A 128 7.30 -13.26 0.52
C ASN A 128 7.13 -13.26 2.04
N ASP A 129 5.91 -13.26 2.55
CA ASP A 129 5.61 -13.22 4.00
C ASP A 129 5.85 -14.56 4.71
N ARG A 130 6.22 -15.62 3.97
CA ARG A 130 6.61 -16.90 4.58
C ARG A 130 7.95 -16.77 5.30
N ASP A 131 8.12 -17.52 6.39
CA ASP A 131 9.32 -17.45 7.22
C ASP A 131 10.62 -17.65 6.43
N GLU A 132 10.59 -18.53 5.41
CA GLU A 132 11.72 -18.81 4.54
C GLU A 132 12.07 -17.69 3.53
N ASN A 133 11.12 -16.79 3.22
CA ASN A 133 11.28 -15.76 2.18
C ASN A 133 11.27 -14.32 2.74
N ARG A 134 10.79 -14.11 3.96
CA ARG A 134 10.53 -12.76 4.47
C ARG A 134 11.78 -11.96 4.72
N PHE A 135 12.93 -12.60 4.92
CA PHE A 135 14.18 -11.93 5.28
C PHE A 135 15.02 -11.57 4.06
N TYR A 136 15.56 -10.35 4.04
CA TYR A 136 16.41 -9.86 2.95
C TYR A 136 17.38 -8.78 3.45
N ASN A 137 18.39 -8.48 2.63
CA ASN A 137 19.32 -7.38 2.83
C ASN A 137 19.08 -6.33 1.72
N TYR A 138 19.54 -5.09 1.92
CA TYR A 138 19.44 -4.05 0.88
C TYR A 138 20.60 -4.03 -0.13
N TYR A 139 21.61 -4.89 0.04
CA TYR A 139 22.81 -4.95 -0.81
C TYR A 139 22.89 -6.23 -1.65
#